data_AF-A0A0T9PWX4-F1
#
_entry.id   AF-A0A0T9PWX4-F1
#
_cell.length_a   1.000
_cell.length_b   1.000
_cell.length_c   1.000
_cell.angle_alpha   90.00
_cell.angle_beta   90.00
_cell.angle_gamma   90.00
#
_symmetry.space_group_name_H-M   'P 1'
#
loop_
_entity.id
_entity.type
_entity.pdbx_description
1 polymer ?
#
loop_
_entity_poly.entity_id
_entity_poly.type
_entity_poly.pdbx_seq_one_letter_code
_entity_poly.pdbx_strand_id
1 'polypeptide(L)'
;MRLLPTILLISTPALSISHSIDVPVPAIAKVSEAACIRSYSVKEHIACIKLVDSSILKAYWVGKMSKFCKSKLNKPAEKNKQCNNILMLADALDDIGSRYLEE
;
A
#
# COMPACT_ATOMS: atom_id res chain seq x y z
N MET A 1 39.92 40.23 -39.87
CA MET A 1 40.07 38.85 -39.36
C MET A 1 38.92 38.56 -38.41
N ARG A 2 38.00 37.67 -38.79
CA ARG A 2 36.87 37.24 -37.95
C ARG A 2 37.28 35.96 -37.23
N LEU A 3 37.43 36.04 -35.91
CA LEU A 3 37.71 34.89 -35.05
C LEU A 3 36.38 34.18 -34.77
N LEU A 4 36.23 32.95 -35.27
CA LEU A 4 35.15 32.05 -34.91
C LEU A 4 35.56 31.27 -33.66
N PRO A 5 34.81 31.31 -32.54
CA PRO A 5 35.09 30.44 -31.41
C PRO A 5 34.47 29.06 -31.67
N THR A 6 35.33 28.08 -31.91
CA THR A 6 34.98 26.66 -31.96
C THR A 6 34.59 26.20 -30.56
N ILE A 7 33.29 26.00 -30.32
CA ILE A 7 32.79 25.44 -29.06
C ILE A 7 33.06 23.93 -29.09
N LEU A 8 34.05 23.48 -28.31
CA LEU A 8 34.26 22.06 -28.03
C LEU A 8 33.08 21.54 -27.18
N LEU A 9 32.14 20.86 -27.82
CA LEU A 9 31.13 20.05 -27.16
C LEU A 9 31.80 18.79 -26.59
N ILE A 10 32.18 18.85 -25.33
CA ILE A 10 32.61 17.67 -24.57
C ILE A 10 31.34 16.86 -24.26
N SER A 11 30.99 15.92 -25.13
CA SER A 11 29.97 14.92 -24.86
C SER A 11 30.51 13.93 -23.83
N THR A 12 30.35 14.24 -22.54
CA THR A 12 30.50 13.22 -21.50
C THR A 12 29.33 12.25 -21.64
N PRO A 13 29.55 10.95 -21.85
CA PRO A 13 28.46 9.99 -21.73
C PRO A 13 28.01 10.01 -20.26
N ALA A 14 26.82 10.52 -20.00
CA ALA A 14 26.15 10.32 -18.74
C ALA A 14 25.88 8.82 -18.63
N LEU A 15 26.80 8.09 -18.00
CA LEU A 15 26.59 6.73 -17.54
C LEU A 15 25.44 6.77 -16.54
N SER A 16 24.21 6.57 -17.03
CA SER A 16 23.04 6.31 -16.19
C SER A 16 23.24 4.96 -15.52
N ILE A 17 23.90 4.94 -14.38
CA ILE A 17 23.94 3.79 -13.48
C ILE A 17 22.51 3.63 -12.94
N SER A 18 21.74 2.77 -13.59
CA SER A 18 20.49 2.25 -13.08
C SER A 18 20.79 1.43 -11.84
N HIS A 19 20.82 2.06 -10.67
CA HIS A 19 20.69 1.32 -9.42
C HIS A 19 19.28 0.72 -9.41
N SER A 20 19.18 -0.61 -9.51
CA SER A 20 17.97 -1.32 -9.12
C SER A 20 17.72 -0.99 -7.66
N ILE A 21 16.75 -0.11 -7.40
CA ILE A 21 16.26 0.12 -6.06
C ILE A 21 15.57 -1.19 -5.68
N ASP A 22 16.22 -1.98 -4.82
CA ASP A 22 15.59 -3.13 -4.18
C ASP A 22 14.50 -2.58 -3.25
N VAL A 23 13.32 -2.36 -3.81
CA VAL A 23 12.15 -1.94 -3.05
C VAL A 23 11.77 -3.12 -2.16
N PRO A 24 11.81 -2.98 -0.83
CA PRO A 24 11.48 -4.07 0.06
C PRO A 24 10.03 -4.50 -0.19
N VAL A 25 9.86 -5.78 -0.55
CA VAL A 25 8.52 -6.37 -0.74
C VAL A 25 7.76 -6.27 0.59
N PRO A 26 6.60 -5.59 0.62
CA PRO A 26 5.80 -5.45 1.82
C PRO A 26 5.47 -6.82 2.44
N ALA A 27 5.50 -6.92 3.77
CA ALA A 27 5.19 -8.17 4.47
C ALA A 27 3.80 -8.71 4.11
N ILE A 28 2.83 -7.82 3.88
CA ILE A 28 1.47 -8.17 3.44
C ILE A 28 1.51 -8.94 2.11
N ALA A 29 2.27 -8.46 1.11
CA ALA A 29 2.39 -9.13 -0.17
C ALA A 29 2.96 -10.56 -0.04
N LYS A 30 3.89 -10.78 0.90
CA LYS A 30 4.43 -12.12 1.17
C LYS A 30 3.39 -13.06 1.81
N VAL A 31 2.54 -12.53 2.69
CA VAL A 31 1.46 -13.31 3.32
C VAL A 31 0.41 -13.69 2.29
N SER A 32 0.02 -12.76 1.43
CA SER A 32 -0.98 -13.01 0.39
C SER A 32 -0.47 -14.03 -0.62
N GLU A 33 0.78 -13.89 -1.08
CA GLU A 33 1.44 -14.86 -1.95
C GLU A 33 1.52 -16.27 -1.33
N ALA A 34 1.71 -16.37 -0.01
CA ALA A 34 1.73 -17.65 0.69
C ALA A 34 0.33 -18.25 0.92
N ALA A 35 -0.69 -17.40 1.03
CA ALA A 35 -2.08 -17.83 1.26
C ALA A 35 -2.78 -18.29 -0.03
N CYS A 36 -2.34 -17.79 -1.19
CA CYS A 36 -2.97 -18.07 -2.47
C CYS A 36 -2.28 -19.20 -3.23
N ILE A 37 -3.07 -20.16 -3.73
CA ILE A 37 -2.53 -21.30 -4.47
C ILE A 37 -1.99 -20.82 -5.81
N ARG A 38 -0.73 -21.17 -6.12
CA ARG A 38 -0.06 -20.78 -7.38
C ARG A 38 -0.59 -21.47 -8.63
N SER A 39 -1.31 -22.58 -8.47
CA SER A 39 -1.93 -23.32 -9.57
C SER A 39 -3.29 -22.76 -10.00
N TYR A 40 -3.81 -21.73 -9.32
CA TYR A 40 -4.99 -21.01 -9.78
C TYR A 40 -4.75 -20.36 -11.13
N SER A 41 -5.83 -20.15 -11.90
CA SER A 41 -5.72 -19.29 -13.08
C SER A 41 -5.25 -17.90 -12.65
N VAL A 42 -4.61 -17.16 -13.56
CA VAL A 42 -4.06 -15.83 -13.24
C VAL A 42 -5.12 -14.91 -12.60
N LYS A 43 -6.37 -14.98 -13.08
CA LYS A 43 -7.49 -14.20 -12.53
C LYS A 43 -7.87 -14.62 -11.10
N GLU A 44 -8.00 -15.92 -10.86
CA GLU A 44 -8.33 -16.46 -9.53
C GLU A 44 -7.21 -16.21 -8.52
N HIS A 45 -5.95 -16.31 -8.97
CA HIS A 45 -4.79 -16.00 -8.14
C HIS A 45 -4.79 -14.53 -7.73
N ILE A 46 -4.97 -13.61 -8.68
CA ILE A 46 -5.08 -12.17 -8.39
C ILE A 46 -6.24 -11.91 -7.43
N ALA A 47 -7.44 -12.41 -7.71
CA ALA A 47 -8.60 -12.23 -6.84
C ALA A 47 -8.33 -12.73 -5.41
N CYS A 48 -7.65 -13.87 -5.26
CA CYS A 48 -7.22 -14.37 -3.97
C CYS A 48 -6.27 -13.39 -3.26
N ILE A 49 -5.22 -12.90 -3.93
CA ILE A 49 -4.29 -11.92 -3.34
C ILE A 49 -5.06 -10.69 -2.87
N LYS A 50 -5.97 -10.18 -3.69
CA LYS A 50 -6.80 -9.03 -3.38
C LYS A 50 -7.68 -9.25 -2.14
N LEU A 51 -8.30 -10.43 -2.03
CA LEU A 51 -9.11 -10.82 -0.88
C LEU A 51 -8.29 -10.87 0.40
N VAL A 52 -7.10 -11.46 0.33
CA VAL A 52 -6.22 -11.62 1.50
C VAL A 52 -5.70 -10.25 1.97
N ASP A 53 -5.22 -9.41 1.05
CA ASP A 53 -4.77 -8.05 1.36
C ASP A 53 -5.87 -7.22 2.02
N SER A 54 -7.09 -7.25 1.44
CA SER A 54 -8.25 -6.56 2.00
C SER A 54 -8.60 -7.05 3.41
N SER A 55 -8.58 -8.37 3.61
CA SER A 55 -8.88 -8.98 4.91
C SER A 55 -7.86 -8.63 5.99
N ILE A 56 -6.56 -8.60 5.63
CA ILE A 56 -5.49 -8.22 6.55
C ILE A 56 -5.63 -6.75 6.96
N LEU A 57 -5.90 -5.86 6.01
CA LEU A 57 -6.12 -4.43 6.30
C LEU A 57 -7.31 -4.24 7.26
N LYS A 58 -8.44 -4.91 6.98
CA LYS A 58 -9.62 -4.88 7.87
C LYS A 58 -9.27 -5.38 9.27
N ALA A 59 -8.61 -6.54 9.38
CA ALA A 59 -8.25 -7.12 10.67
C ALA A 59 -7.32 -6.21 11.49
N TYR A 60 -6.32 -5.60 10.85
CA TYR A 60 -5.41 -4.65 11.49
C TYR A 60 -6.17 -3.44 12.07
N TRP A 61 -7.05 -2.82 11.29
CA TRP A 61 -7.81 -1.66 11.72
C TRP A 61 -8.81 -2.01 12.82
N VAL A 62 -9.55 -3.12 12.71
CA VAL A 62 -10.45 -3.61 13.76
C VAL A 62 -9.70 -3.88 15.07
N GLY A 63 -8.52 -4.50 15.00
CA GLY A 63 -7.67 -4.73 16.17
C GLY A 63 -7.21 -3.43 16.84
N LYS A 64 -6.78 -2.46 16.02
CA LYS A 64 -6.38 -1.12 16.49
C LYS A 64 -7.56 -0.36 17.11
N MET A 65 -8.75 -0.44 16.50
CA MET A 65 -10.00 0.13 16.99
C MET A 65 -10.39 -0.46 18.34
N SER A 66 -10.37 -1.79 18.49
CA SER A 66 -10.70 -2.47 19.74
C SER A 66 -9.80 -2.00 20.88
N LYS A 67 -8.49 -1.87 20.64
CA LYS A 67 -7.55 -1.34 21.64
C LYS A 67 -7.83 0.13 21.98
N PHE A 68 -8.05 0.97 20.96
CA PHE A 68 -8.30 2.40 21.15
C PHE A 68 -9.61 2.67 21.89
N CYS A 69 -10.70 2.06 21.44
CA CYS A 69 -12.04 2.20 22.00
C CYS A 69 -12.23 1.46 23.33
N LYS A 70 -11.29 0.60 23.76
CA LYS A 70 -11.30 0.02 25.12
C LYS A 70 -10.31 0.68 26.07
N SER A 71 -9.47 1.60 25.60
CA SER A 71 -8.53 2.34 26.46
C SER A 71 -9.27 3.13 27.53
N LYS A 72 -8.79 3.05 28.78
CA LYS A 72 -9.26 3.83 29.93
C LYS A 72 -8.57 5.19 30.07
N LEU A 73 -7.53 5.44 29.27
CA LEU A 73 -6.71 6.65 29.34
C LEU A 73 -7.30 7.85 28.57
N ASN A 74 -8.29 7.60 27.71
CA ASN A 74 -8.87 8.64 26.85
C ASN A 74 -10.17 9.20 27.44
N LYS A 75 -10.37 10.53 27.34
CA LYS A 75 -11.60 11.19 27.78
C LYS A 75 -12.82 10.63 27.00
N PRO A 76 -13.98 10.37 27.64
CA PRO A 76 -15.09 9.65 27.02
C PRO A 76 -15.65 10.29 25.73
N ALA A 77 -15.77 11.62 25.70
CA ALA A 77 -16.33 12.34 24.56
C ALA A 77 -15.39 12.31 23.33
N GLU A 78 -14.09 12.48 23.55
CA GLU A 78 -13.07 12.44 22.50
C GLU A 78 -12.89 11.03 21.94
N LYS A 79 -12.95 10.04 22.84
CA LYS A 79 -12.97 8.62 22.52
C LYS A 79 -14.14 8.23 21.63
N ASN A 80 -15.36 8.66 21.95
CA ASN A 80 -16.54 8.37 21.12
C ASN A 80 -16.44 8.99 19.72
N LYS A 81 -15.97 10.25 19.62
CA LYS A 81 -15.78 10.92 18.34
C LYS A 81 -14.74 10.22 17.47
N GLN A 82 -13.60 9.83 18.04
CA GLN A 82 -12.55 9.11 17.31
C GLN A 82 -12.98 7.69 16.93
N CYS A 83 -13.71 6.98 17.79
CA CYS A 83 -14.27 5.67 17.43
C CYS A 83 -15.27 5.77 16.27
N ASN A 84 -16.11 6.81 16.23
CA ASN A 84 -17.04 7.04 15.11
C ASN A 84 -16.32 7.38 13.79
N ASN A 85 -15.32 8.27 13.83
CA ASN A 85 -14.54 8.60 12.63
C ASN A 85 -13.80 7.40 12.07
N ILE A 86 -13.35 6.48 12.93
CA ILE A 86 -12.62 5.28 12.50
C ILE A 86 -13.58 4.18 12.02
N LEU A 87 -14.80 4.08 12.58
CA LEU A 87 -15.88 3.26 12.00
C LEU A 87 -16.15 3.64 10.55
N MET A 88 -16.28 4.94 10.29
CA MET A 88 -16.43 5.48 8.94
C MET A 88 -15.24 5.14 8.02
N LEU A 89 -14.03 5.03 8.59
CA LEU A 89 -12.82 4.62 7.86
C LEU A 89 -12.83 3.10 7.56
N ALA A 90 -13.32 2.28 8.48
CA ALA A 90 -13.49 0.84 8.27
C ALA A 90 -14.53 0.57 7.17
N ASP A 91 -15.66 1.30 7.18
CA ASP A 91 -16.67 1.22 6.14
C ASP A 91 -16.12 1.66 4.78
N ALA A 92 -15.32 2.73 4.73
CA ALA A 92 -14.64 3.15 3.51
C ALA A 92 -13.64 2.10 2.99
N LEU A 93 -12.91 1.42 3.88
CA LEU A 93 -12.02 0.32 3.51
C LEU A 93 -12.79 -0.92 3.06
N ASP A 94 -13.99 -1.15 3.59
CA ASP A 94 -14.91 -2.21 3.16
C ASP A 94 -15.41 -1.96 1.73
N ASP A 95 -15.80 -0.72 1.45
CA ASP A 95 -16.26 -0.27 0.13
C ASP A 95 -15.13 -0.24 -0.92
N ILE A 96 -13.93 0.20 -0.53
CA ILE A 96 -12.73 0.11 -1.39
C ILE A 96 -12.35 -1.35 -1.61
N GLY A 97 -12.37 -2.17 -0.57
CA GLY A 97 -12.09 -3.59 -0.66
C GLY A 97 -13.05 -4.32 -1.58
N SER A 98 -14.34 -4.01 -1.51
CA SER A 98 -15.37 -4.62 -2.36
C SER A 98 -15.18 -4.25 -3.83
N ARG A 99 -14.93 -2.97 -4.13
CA ARG A 99 -14.61 -2.52 -5.50
C ARG A 99 -13.32 -3.12 -6.03
N TYR A 100 -12.30 -3.23 -5.19
CA TYR A 100 -11.02 -3.84 -5.58
C TYR A 100 -11.20 -5.32 -6.00
N LEU A 101 -12.18 -6.02 -5.43
CA LEU A 101 -12.52 -7.40 -5.78
C LEU A 101 -13.37 -7.53 -7.05
N GLU A 102 -14.09 -6.48 -7.42
CA GLU A 102 -14.91 -6.42 -8.63
C GLU A 102 -14.10 -6.09 -9.90
N GLU A 103 -12.95 -5.41 -9.75
CA GLU A 103 -11.96 -5.13 -10.82
C GLU A 103 -11.09 -6.35 -11.20
#